data_AF-A0A8S3WQX4-F1
#
_entry.id   AF-A0A8S3WQX4-F1
#
_cell.length_a   1.000
_cell.length_b   1.000
_cell.length_c   1.000
_cell.angle_alpha   90.00
_cell.angle_beta   90.00
_cell.angle_gamma   90.00
#
_symmetry.space_group_name_H-M   'P 1'
#
loop_
_entity.id
_entity.type
_entity.pdbx_description
1 polymer ?
#
loop_
_entity_poly.entity_id
_entity_poly.type
_entity_poly.pdbx_seq_one_letter_code
_entity_poly.pdbx_strand_id
1 'polypeptide(L)'
;MANSNLNFVKRKRSANWDALEKEFVSVIENKNTDTNTNKSKTIAWQKVMKSFSELNSRVRELAEVKQQWRTMKLDAKKNMSQVKTSIKCTGGGPKSLSPDPETIDILSMIPQEFETDFNVFDSDSITHPEVQSQEKSSVNTITQEYVITPGDNNDNVQEDC
;
A
#
# COMPACT_ATOMS: atom_id res chain seq x y z
N MET A 1 -48.82 -22.66 -17.79
CA MET A 1 -48.31 -21.32 -17.41
C MET A 1 -46.93 -21.52 -16.82
N ALA A 2 -45.87 -21.13 -17.52
CA ALA A 2 -44.49 -21.32 -17.07
C ALA A 2 -44.06 -20.17 -16.17
N ASN A 3 -43.71 -20.47 -14.90
CA ASN A 3 -43.12 -19.50 -13.97
C ASN A 3 -41.62 -19.40 -14.25
N SER A 4 -41.20 -18.34 -14.93
CA SER A 4 -39.79 -18.00 -15.12
C SER A 4 -39.22 -17.42 -13.81
N ASN A 5 -38.46 -18.25 -13.10
CA ASN A 5 -37.64 -17.83 -11.97
C ASN A 5 -36.43 -17.06 -12.52
N LEU A 6 -36.63 -15.77 -12.78
CA LEU A 6 -35.59 -14.89 -13.29
C LEU A 6 -34.59 -14.64 -12.15
N ASN A 7 -33.50 -15.40 -12.15
CA ASN A 7 -32.34 -15.15 -11.30
C ASN A 7 -31.89 -13.69 -11.51
N PHE A 8 -32.25 -12.81 -10.58
CA PHE A 8 -31.87 -11.41 -10.60
C PHE A 8 -30.36 -11.35 -10.35
N VAL A 9 -29.57 -11.47 -11.42
CA VAL A 9 -28.14 -11.17 -11.39
C VAL A 9 -28.05 -9.71 -10.95
N LYS A 10 -27.70 -9.49 -9.68
CA LYS A 10 -27.52 -8.15 -9.13
C LYS A 10 -26.52 -7.44 -10.04
N ARG A 11 -26.94 -6.35 -10.70
CA ARG A 11 -26.08 -5.56 -11.57
C ARG A 11 -24.79 -5.25 -10.81
N LYS A 12 -23.65 -5.56 -11.43
CA LYS A 12 -22.35 -5.13 -10.93
C LYS A 12 -22.41 -3.60 -10.83
N ARG A 13 -22.22 -3.06 -9.62
CA ARG A 13 -22.22 -1.61 -9.40
C ARG A 13 -21.13 -1.02 -10.31
N SER A 14 -21.41 0.10 -10.97
CA SER A 14 -20.37 0.86 -11.67
C SER A 14 -19.25 1.22 -10.69
N ALA A 15 -18.02 1.44 -11.19
CA ALA A 15 -16.90 1.85 -10.36
C ALA A 15 -17.32 3.07 -9.50
N ASN A 16 -17.06 3.00 -8.19
CA ASN A 16 -17.55 4.03 -7.26
C ASN A 16 -16.79 5.36 -7.42
N TRP A 17 -15.56 5.29 -7.95
CA TRP A 17 -14.63 6.40 -8.16
C TRP A 17 -13.83 6.21 -9.46
N ASP A 18 -13.79 7.22 -10.31
CA ASP A 18 -13.06 7.24 -11.57
C ASP A 18 -11.63 7.82 -11.41
N ALA A 19 -10.80 7.72 -12.47
CA ALA A 19 -9.41 8.17 -12.47
C ALA A 19 -9.25 9.64 -12.05
N LEU A 20 -10.13 10.53 -12.56
CA LEU A 20 -10.10 11.96 -12.21
C LEU A 20 -10.38 12.22 -10.73
N GLU A 21 -11.28 11.45 -10.12
CA GLU A 21 -11.58 11.57 -8.69
C GLU A 21 -10.37 11.11 -7.85
N LYS A 22 -9.64 10.09 -8.32
CA LYS A 22 -8.46 9.53 -7.63
C LYS A 22 -7.24 10.45 -7.62
N GLU A 23 -7.10 11.36 -8.58
CA GLU A 23 -6.00 12.34 -8.62
C GLU A 23 -5.94 13.22 -7.36
N PHE A 24 -7.08 13.42 -6.69
CA PHE A 24 -7.18 14.26 -5.50
C PHE A 24 -6.90 13.52 -4.18
N VAL A 25 -6.72 12.20 -4.21
CA VAL A 25 -6.59 11.36 -3.01
C VAL A 25 -5.37 11.75 -2.16
N SER A 26 -4.23 12.04 -2.79
CA SER A 26 -3.01 12.46 -2.09
C SER A 26 -3.21 13.75 -1.28
N VAL A 27 -3.99 14.70 -1.81
CA VAL A 27 -4.32 15.95 -1.11
C VAL A 27 -5.32 15.70 0.01
N ILE A 28 -6.35 14.89 -0.25
CA ILE A 28 -7.40 14.55 0.71
C ILE A 28 -6.84 13.82 1.93
N GLU A 29 -5.93 12.87 1.72
CA GLU A 29 -5.36 11.98 2.74
C GLU A 29 -4.05 12.51 3.33
N ASN A 30 -3.67 13.75 3.00
CA ASN A 30 -2.54 14.42 3.63
C ASN A 30 -2.76 14.47 5.15
N LYS A 31 -1.75 14.12 5.96
CA LYS A 31 -1.86 14.08 7.43
C LYS A 31 -1.69 15.45 8.11
N ASN A 32 -1.22 16.47 7.39
CA ASN A 32 -1.02 17.81 7.95
C ASN A 32 -2.36 18.46 8.35
N THR A 33 -2.34 19.17 9.47
CA THR A 33 -3.52 19.79 10.09
C THR A 33 -3.50 21.31 10.02
N ASP A 34 -2.53 21.90 9.32
CA ASP A 34 -2.42 23.34 9.18
C ASP A 34 -3.57 23.93 8.34
N THR A 35 -3.79 25.24 8.50
CA THR A 35 -4.89 25.96 7.85
C THR A 35 -4.84 25.87 6.32
N ASN A 36 -3.65 25.87 5.72
CA ASN A 36 -3.51 25.80 4.27
C ASN A 36 -3.84 24.39 3.76
N THR A 37 -3.31 23.36 4.40
CA THR A 37 -3.65 21.98 4.08
C THR A 37 -5.15 21.72 4.23
N ASN A 38 -5.79 22.22 5.29
CA ASN A 38 -7.23 22.04 5.48
C ASN A 38 -8.07 22.74 4.39
N LYS A 39 -7.66 23.94 3.96
CA LYS A 39 -8.27 24.63 2.81
C LYS A 39 -8.08 23.83 1.53
N SER A 40 -6.87 23.32 1.28
CA SER A 40 -6.54 22.52 0.11
C SER A 40 -7.36 21.22 0.05
N LYS A 41 -7.49 20.51 1.18
CA LYS A 41 -8.38 19.34 1.34
C LYS A 41 -9.83 19.69 1.02
N THR A 42 -10.31 20.83 1.53
CA THR A 42 -11.69 21.27 1.27
C THR A 42 -11.92 21.52 -0.21
N ILE A 43 -10.99 22.20 -0.89
CA ILE A 43 -11.04 22.45 -2.33
C ILE A 43 -10.97 21.13 -3.10
N ALA A 44 -10.10 20.20 -2.71
CA ALA A 44 -9.98 18.89 -3.34
C ALA A 44 -11.30 18.10 -3.28
N TRP A 45 -11.96 18.08 -2.12
CA TRP A 45 -13.28 17.46 -1.98
C TRP A 45 -14.34 18.09 -2.88
N GLN A 46 -14.33 19.41 -3.05
CA GLN A 46 -15.25 20.10 -3.97
C GLN A 46 -14.98 19.74 -5.43
N LYS A 47 -13.70 19.60 -5.81
CA LYS A 47 -13.32 19.16 -7.16
C LYS A 47 -13.81 17.75 -7.45
N VAL A 48 -13.61 16.80 -6.53
CA VAL A 48 -14.16 15.44 -6.66
C VAL A 48 -15.68 15.47 -6.85
N MET A 49 -16.41 16.19 -6.01
CA MET A 49 -17.86 16.31 -6.10
C MET A 49 -18.31 16.88 -7.46
N LYS A 50 -17.60 17.91 -7.95
CA LYS A 50 -17.87 18.51 -9.26
C LYS A 50 -17.60 17.52 -10.39
N SER A 51 -16.43 16.87 -10.40
CA SER A 51 -16.09 15.85 -11.41
C SER A 51 -17.10 14.71 -11.44
N PHE A 52 -17.57 14.25 -10.28
CA PHE A 52 -18.64 13.25 -10.23
C PHE A 52 -19.91 13.74 -10.93
N SER A 53 -20.35 14.96 -10.62
CA SER A 53 -21.60 15.54 -11.14
C SER A 53 -21.52 15.83 -12.64
N GLU A 54 -20.32 16.09 -13.17
CA GLU A 54 -20.08 16.27 -14.61
C GLU A 54 -20.15 14.94 -15.38
N LEU A 55 -19.70 13.85 -14.77
CA LEU A 55 -19.68 12.52 -15.38
C LEU A 55 -20.99 11.74 -15.20
N ASN A 56 -21.81 12.13 -14.22
CA ASN A 56 -23.01 11.40 -13.84
C ASN A 56 -24.24 12.29 -13.93
N SER A 57 -25.37 11.71 -14.36
CA SER A 57 -26.67 12.40 -14.39
C SER A 57 -27.23 12.71 -12.99
N ARG A 58 -26.62 12.15 -11.93
CA ARG A 58 -26.98 12.39 -10.53
C ARG A 58 -25.93 13.29 -9.89
N VAL A 59 -26.40 14.32 -9.20
CA VAL A 59 -25.57 15.13 -8.29
C VAL A 59 -25.44 14.41 -6.96
N ARG A 60 -24.22 14.29 -6.44
CA ARG A 60 -23.94 13.83 -5.06
C ARG A 60 -23.66 15.03 -4.18
N GLU A 61 -24.15 15.03 -2.95
CA GLU A 61 -23.69 15.99 -1.96
C GLU A 61 -22.29 15.65 -1.46
N LEU A 62 -21.56 16.68 -0.98
CA LEU A 62 -20.21 16.52 -0.44
C LEU A 62 -20.14 15.45 0.67
N ALA A 63 -21.18 15.37 1.50
CA ALA A 63 -21.28 14.38 2.56
C ALA A 63 -21.33 12.95 1.99
N GLU A 64 -22.06 12.73 0.90
CA GLU A 64 -22.16 11.43 0.22
C GLU A 64 -20.84 11.03 -0.43
N VAL A 65 -20.14 11.98 -1.07
CA VAL A 65 -18.83 11.74 -1.69
C VAL A 65 -17.81 11.32 -0.63
N LYS A 66 -17.76 12.05 0.50
CA LYS A 66 -16.91 11.70 1.65
C LYS A 66 -17.29 10.35 2.25
N GLN A 67 -18.59 10.06 2.38
CA GLN A 67 -19.05 8.78 2.90
C GLN A 67 -18.66 7.63 1.99
N GLN A 68 -18.81 7.78 0.68
CA GLN A 68 -18.43 6.77 -0.29
C GLN A 68 -16.94 6.44 -0.18
N TRP A 69 -16.08 7.45 -0.08
CA TRP A 69 -14.64 7.24 0.12
C TRP A 69 -14.35 6.48 1.42
N ARG A 70 -14.98 6.87 2.53
CA ARG A 70 -14.84 6.14 3.81
C ARG A 70 -15.25 4.68 3.68
N THR A 71 -16.39 4.42 3.04
CA THR A 71 -16.88 3.05 2.80
C THR A 71 -15.89 2.26 1.96
N MET A 72 -15.32 2.84 0.89
CA MET A 72 -14.30 2.18 0.09
C MET A 72 -13.06 1.81 0.89
N LYS A 73 -12.55 2.71 1.75
CA LYS A 73 -11.43 2.41 2.65
C LYS A 73 -11.77 1.25 3.60
N LEU A 74 -12.98 1.23 4.15
CA LEU A 74 -13.43 0.16 5.03
C LEU A 74 -13.56 -1.18 4.30
N ASP A 75 -14.12 -1.18 3.10
CA ASP A 75 -14.26 -2.38 2.28
C ASP A 75 -12.88 -2.93 1.88
N ALA A 76 -11.93 -2.07 1.52
CA ALA A 76 -10.55 -2.45 1.25
C ALA A 76 -9.85 -3.04 2.48
N LYS A 77 -10.00 -2.41 3.66
CA LYS A 77 -9.44 -2.94 4.93
C LYS A 77 -10.04 -4.31 5.26
N LYS A 78 -11.34 -4.49 5.05
CA LYS A 78 -12.03 -5.77 5.24
C LYS A 78 -11.52 -6.84 4.26
N ASN A 79 -11.39 -6.50 2.98
CA ASN A 79 -10.86 -7.41 1.96
C ASN A 79 -9.43 -7.85 2.32
N MET A 80 -8.55 -6.90 2.65
CA MET A 80 -7.19 -7.21 3.10
C MET A 80 -7.15 -8.08 4.35
N SER A 81 -8.02 -7.83 5.33
CA SER A 81 -8.12 -8.69 6.51
C SER A 81 -8.50 -10.13 6.14
N GLN A 82 -9.46 -10.30 5.23
CA GLN A 82 -9.86 -11.63 4.76
C GLN A 82 -8.71 -12.34 4.04
N VAL A 83 -7.99 -11.63 3.17
CA VAL A 83 -6.79 -12.14 2.49
C VAL A 83 -5.74 -12.59 3.52
N LYS A 84 -5.37 -11.72 4.48
CA LYS A 84 -4.42 -12.02 5.56
C LYS A 84 -4.85 -13.27 6.36
N THR A 85 -6.13 -13.39 6.72
CA THR A 85 -6.63 -14.57 7.43
C THR A 85 -6.58 -15.83 6.58
N SER A 86 -6.92 -15.74 5.29
CA SER A 86 -6.92 -16.91 4.39
C SER A 86 -5.53 -17.50 4.19
N ILE A 87 -4.48 -16.66 4.20
CA ILE A 87 -3.09 -17.08 4.09
C ILE A 87 -2.65 -17.86 5.33
N LYS A 88 -3.15 -17.49 6.52
CA LYS A 88 -2.82 -18.15 7.81
C LYS A 88 -3.52 -19.50 7.98
N CYS A 89 -4.54 -19.82 7.17
CA CYS A 89 -5.26 -21.09 7.25
C CYS A 89 -4.44 -22.23 6.65
N THR A 90 -3.83 -23.06 7.48
CA THR A 90 -3.08 -24.24 7.05
C THR A 90 -3.93 -25.51 7.22
N GLY A 91 -4.35 -26.12 6.12
CA GLY A 91 -5.18 -27.32 6.18
C GLY A 91 -5.62 -27.89 4.82
N GLY A 92 -4.83 -27.67 3.76
CA GLY A 92 -5.17 -28.17 2.41
C GLY A 92 -6.43 -27.56 1.79
N GLY A 93 -6.93 -26.46 2.35
CA GLY A 93 -8.11 -25.75 1.87
C GLY A 93 -7.90 -25.06 0.52
N PRO A 94 -8.97 -24.44 -0.02
CA PRO A 94 -8.91 -23.73 -1.30
C PRO A 94 -7.84 -22.63 -1.28
N LYS A 95 -7.31 -22.32 -2.48
CA LYS A 95 -6.29 -21.28 -2.69
C LYS A 95 -6.66 -19.99 -1.94
N SER A 96 -5.67 -19.38 -1.27
CA SER A 96 -5.82 -18.11 -0.57
C SER A 96 -6.44 -17.05 -1.47
N LEU A 97 -7.32 -16.24 -0.90
CA LEU A 97 -7.98 -15.15 -1.62
C LEU A 97 -6.92 -14.13 -2.05
N SER A 98 -6.96 -13.68 -3.30
CA SER A 98 -6.23 -12.48 -3.72
C SER A 98 -7.08 -11.24 -3.41
N PRO A 99 -6.46 -10.09 -3.08
CA PRO A 99 -7.20 -8.84 -2.95
C PRO A 99 -7.94 -8.51 -4.25
N ASP A 100 -9.09 -7.85 -4.14
CA ASP A 100 -9.80 -7.38 -5.34
C ASP A 100 -9.10 -6.16 -5.97
N PRO A 101 -9.35 -5.86 -7.27
CA PRO A 101 -8.67 -4.76 -7.95
C PRO A 101 -8.89 -3.37 -7.31
N GLU A 102 -10.06 -3.12 -6.72
CA GLU A 102 -10.37 -1.84 -6.05
C GLU A 102 -9.57 -1.71 -4.75
N THR A 103 -9.41 -2.80 -4.02
CA THR A 103 -8.56 -2.90 -2.83
C THR A 103 -7.10 -2.64 -3.20
N ILE A 104 -6.57 -3.27 -4.25
CA ILE A 104 -5.19 -3.05 -4.73
C ILE A 104 -4.96 -1.57 -5.05
N ASP A 105 -5.91 -0.95 -5.74
CA ASP A 105 -5.85 0.45 -6.14
C ASP A 105 -5.84 1.39 -4.91
N ILE A 106 -6.75 1.16 -3.94
CA ILE A 106 -6.79 1.93 -2.68
C ILE A 106 -5.50 1.75 -1.89
N LEU A 107 -4.96 0.53 -1.79
CA LEU A 107 -3.68 0.26 -1.12
C LEU A 107 -2.54 1.08 -1.75
N SER A 108 -2.51 1.16 -3.08
CA SER A 108 -1.47 1.93 -3.78
C SER A 108 -1.56 3.43 -3.51
N MET A 109 -2.77 3.97 -3.30
CA MET A 109 -2.98 5.39 -3.01
C MET A 109 -2.71 5.79 -1.56
N ILE A 110 -2.97 4.89 -0.60
CA ILE A 110 -2.86 5.15 0.84
C ILE A 110 -2.23 3.96 1.60
N PRO A 111 -0.97 3.59 1.28
CA PRO A 111 -0.33 2.40 1.87
C PRO A 111 -0.24 2.47 3.40
N GLN A 112 0.03 3.66 3.93
CA GLN A 112 0.09 3.99 5.36
C GLN A 112 -1.17 3.62 6.17
N GLU A 113 -2.34 3.45 5.52
CA GLU A 113 -3.59 3.09 6.19
C GLU A 113 -3.75 1.57 6.40
N PHE A 114 -2.83 0.76 5.85
CA PHE A 114 -2.87 -0.71 5.86
C PHE A 114 -1.69 -1.36 6.57
N GLU A 115 -0.74 -0.54 7.02
CA GLU A 115 0.35 -0.97 7.88
C GLU A 115 -0.21 -1.56 9.19
N THR A 116 0.42 -2.62 9.66
CA THR A 116 0.06 -3.26 10.93
C THR A 116 1.11 -2.85 11.94
N ASP A 117 0.69 -2.26 13.04
CA ASP A 117 1.60 -1.92 14.12
C ASP A 117 2.24 -3.20 14.65
N PHE A 118 3.56 -3.18 14.83
CA PHE A 118 4.28 -4.30 15.38
C PHE A 118 4.50 -4.10 16.88
N ASN A 119 4.12 -5.10 17.65
CA ASN A 119 4.34 -5.14 19.08
C ASN A 119 4.80 -6.55 19.48
N VAL A 120 5.95 -6.63 20.15
CA VAL A 120 6.57 -7.89 20.58
C VAL A 120 5.77 -8.63 21.65
N PHE A 121 4.82 -7.96 22.30
CA PHE A 121 3.98 -8.55 23.34
C PHE A 121 2.63 -9.05 22.80
N ASP A 122 2.33 -8.87 21.52
CA ASP A 122 1.08 -9.34 20.92
C ASP A 122 1.21 -10.78 20.42
N SER A 123 0.11 -11.54 20.48
CA SER A 123 0.03 -12.96 20.13
C SER A 123 0.34 -13.27 18.66
N ASP A 124 0.46 -12.26 17.81
CA ASP A 124 0.82 -12.36 16.40
C ASP A 124 2.25 -11.88 16.07
N SER A 125 3.10 -11.66 17.09
CA SER A 125 4.51 -11.22 16.98
C SER A 125 5.50 -12.24 16.38
N ILE A 126 5.03 -13.22 15.60
CA ILE A 126 5.90 -14.18 14.92
C ILE A 126 6.63 -13.48 13.77
N THR A 127 7.85 -13.03 14.04
CA THR A 127 8.83 -12.65 13.02
C THR A 127 9.16 -13.89 12.19
N HIS A 128 8.67 -13.96 10.96
CA HIS A 128 9.31 -14.80 9.96
C HIS A 128 10.61 -14.10 9.55
N PRO A 129 11.80 -14.69 9.76
CA PRO A 129 12.99 -14.19 9.12
C PRO A 129 12.79 -14.24 7.61
N GLU A 130 13.02 -13.11 6.96
CA GLU A 130 13.10 -12.96 5.52
C GLU A 130 14.05 -14.02 4.95
N VAL A 131 13.50 -15.07 4.32
CA VAL A 131 14.29 -15.99 3.51
C VAL A 131 14.66 -15.24 2.24
N GLN A 132 15.79 -14.54 2.29
CA GLN A 132 16.45 -14.03 1.10
C GLN A 132 16.83 -15.23 0.23
N SER A 133 16.11 -15.40 -0.87
CA SER A 133 16.44 -16.39 -1.89
C SER A 133 17.76 -15.98 -2.52
N GLN A 134 18.82 -16.73 -2.19
CA GLN A 134 20.15 -16.55 -2.74
C GLN A 134 20.14 -16.81 -4.25
N GLU A 135 20.43 -15.78 -5.05
CA GLU A 135 20.97 -15.97 -6.39
C GLU A 135 22.35 -16.61 -6.28
N LYS A 136 22.47 -17.86 -6.72
CA LYS A 136 23.77 -18.49 -6.94
C LYS A 136 24.27 -18.11 -8.33
N SER A 137 25.31 -17.30 -8.40
CA SER A 137 26.31 -17.42 -9.45
C SER A 137 27.71 -17.21 -8.89
N SER A 138 28.63 -18.00 -9.41
CA SER A 138 29.82 -18.54 -8.78
C SER A 138 31.08 -17.68 -9.01
N VAL A 139 31.91 -17.61 -7.96
CA VAL A 139 33.39 -17.82 -7.96
C VAL A 139 34.26 -16.70 -8.60
N ASN A 140 35.16 -16.03 -7.87
CA ASN A 140 36.47 -16.57 -7.47
C ASN A 140 37.14 -15.84 -6.29
N THR A 141 37.81 -16.66 -5.49
CA THR A 141 38.74 -16.43 -4.38
C THR A 141 39.93 -15.52 -4.73
N ILE A 142 40.42 -14.72 -3.76
CA ILE A 142 41.81 -14.74 -3.24
C ILE A 142 41.84 -13.98 -1.90
N THR A 143 42.17 -14.72 -0.85
CA THR A 143 42.55 -14.26 0.49
C THR A 143 43.96 -13.68 0.44
N GLN A 144 44.19 -12.50 1.02
CA GLN A 144 45.49 -12.19 1.64
C GLN A 144 45.28 -11.56 3.01
N GLU A 145 45.88 -12.23 3.99
CA GLU A 145 45.87 -11.96 5.42
C GLU A 145 46.58 -10.65 5.76
N TYR A 146 46.03 -9.92 6.73
CA TYR A 146 46.67 -8.78 7.35
C TYR A 146 47.51 -9.27 8.54
N VAL A 147 48.83 -9.15 8.43
CA VAL A 147 49.76 -9.34 9.55
C VAL A 147 50.32 -7.98 9.94
N ILE A 148 50.14 -7.61 11.20
CA ILE A 148 50.68 -6.37 11.80
C ILE A 148 51.98 -6.68 12.54
N THR A 149 52.89 -5.69 12.50
CA THR A 149 53.85 -5.21 13.52
C THR A 149 55.33 -5.42 13.16
N PRO A 150 56.27 -4.70 13.80
CA PRO A 150 56.35 -3.26 14.12
C PRO A 150 57.67 -2.65 13.57
N GLY A 151 57.85 -1.33 13.72
CA GLY A 151 58.87 -0.55 13.00
C GLY A 151 60.33 -0.68 13.44
N ASP A 152 61.20 -0.01 12.67
CA ASP A 152 62.34 0.75 13.16
C ASP A 152 62.98 1.59 12.02
N ASN A 153 63.10 2.89 12.32
CA ASN A 153 64.19 3.83 12.05
C ASN A 153 64.77 4.08 10.63
N ASN A 154 64.77 5.39 10.34
CA ASN A 154 65.94 6.23 10.04
C ASN A 154 66.20 6.69 8.59
N ASP A 155 66.34 8.03 8.54
CA ASP A 155 67.17 8.86 7.66
C ASP A 155 66.82 8.88 6.16
N ASN A 156 66.98 9.95 5.37
CA ASN A 156 67.21 11.38 5.47
C ASN A 156 67.30 11.85 3.98
N VAL A 157 67.17 13.16 3.73
CA VAL A 157 67.65 13.92 2.55
C VAL A 157 66.73 14.03 1.30
N GLN A 158 66.01 15.17 1.24
CA GLN A 158 66.13 16.30 0.28
C GLN A 158 66.67 16.08 -1.17
N GLU A 159 66.12 16.92 -2.07
CA GLU A 159 66.63 17.48 -3.35
C GLU A 159 65.87 17.01 -4.62
N ASP A 160 64.96 17.80 -5.22
CA ASP A 160 65.08 19.04 -6.03
C ASP A 160 65.37 18.76 -7.53
N CYS A 161 64.33 18.93 -8.36
CA CYS A 161 64.30 19.52 -9.71
C CYS A 161 62.86 19.49 -10.26
#